data_AF-A0A2E0BTJ6-F1
#
_entry.id   AF-A0A2E0BTJ6-F1
#
_cell.length_a   1.000
_cell.length_b   1.000
_cell.length_c   1.000
_cell.angle_alpha   90.00
_cell.angle_beta   90.00
_cell.angle_gamma   90.00
#
_symmetry.space_group_name_H-M   'P 1'
#
loop_
_entity.id
_entity.type
_entity.pdbx_description
1 polymer ?
#
loop_
_entity_poly.entity_id
_entity_poly.type
_entity_poly.pdbx_seq_one_letter_code
_entity_poly.pdbx_strand_id
1 'polypeptide(L)'
;MKNTSWERVQPGQIVSFVYKNKNETKGIKRTVLCLSKRHPYRKKNGRLTYFFVGLQLDTAVSRPITASKFQSLIEQFGGLSKDKRITEVGNFEDTMSVSDIRQLYKTLKDFIEKYKIFRTYNLRECRKRRVYLEDDYRYLPKESMDDLLLEQQISEIDFEL
;
A
#
# COMPACT_ATOMS: atom_id res chain seq x y z
N MET A 1 11.16 -9.00 9.24
CA MET A 1 11.24 -7.61 8.75
C MET A 1 12.60 -7.40 8.10
N LYS A 2 12.63 -6.98 6.85
CA LYS A 2 13.87 -6.65 6.12
C LYS A 2 14.00 -5.13 5.98
N ASN A 3 15.19 -4.59 6.20
CA ASN A 3 15.45 -3.16 5.99
C ASN A 3 15.39 -2.83 4.49
N THR A 4 14.75 -1.72 4.12
CA THR A 4 14.66 -1.26 2.72
C THR A 4 14.80 0.27 2.63
N SER A 5 14.76 0.81 1.40
CA SER A 5 14.66 2.25 1.13
C SER A 5 13.32 2.58 0.48
N TRP A 6 12.85 3.83 0.63
CA TRP A 6 11.61 4.29 0.02
C TRP A 6 11.59 4.19 -1.50
N GLU A 7 12.76 4.20 -2.12
CA GLU A 7 13.01 4.07 -3.55
C GLU A 7 12.81 2.62 -4.03
N ARG A 8 13.08 1.64 -3.16
CA ARG A 8 12.94 0.20 -3.43
C ARG A 8 11.58 -0.36 -3.02
N VAL A 9 10.76 0.41 -2.29
CA VAL A 9 9.40 0.01 -1.97
C VAL A 9 8.59 -0.02 -3.25
N GLN A 10 7.98 -1.16 -3.54
CA GLN A 10 7.07 -1.32 -4.65
C GLN A 10 5.62 -1.36 -4.19
N PRO A 11 4.66 -0.97 -5.05
CA PRO A 11 3.25 -1.22 -4.76
C PRO A 11 2.99 -2.73 -4.61
N GLY A 12 1.96 -3.10 -3.86
CA GLY A 12 1.69 -4.49 -3.47
C GLY A 12 2.50 -4.96 -2.26
N GLN A 13 3.66 -4.36 -1.97
CA GLN A 13 4.42 -4.68 -0.77
C GLN A 13 3.79 -4.03 0.47
N ILE A 14 3.80 -4.75 1.60
CA ILE A 14 3.43 -4.14 2.88
C ILE A 14 4.70 -3.74 3.61
N VAL A 15 4.73 -2.46 3.99
CA VAL A 15 5.85 -1.83 4.66
C VAL A 15 5.48 -1.35 6.04
N SER A 16 6.45 -1.36 6.96
CA SER A 16 6.32 -0.66 8.22
C SER A 16 7.33 0.47 8.36
N PHE A 17 6.86 1.57 8.93
CA PHE A 17 7.65 2.79 9.11
C PHE A 17 7.09 3.63 10.24
N VAL A 18 7.93 4.50 10.80
CA VAL A 18 7.50 5.50 11.78
C VAL A 18 7.10 6.76 11.04
N TYR A 19 5.91 7.27 11.32
CA TYR A 19 5.42 8.51 10.74
C TYR A 19 4.94 9.46 11.83
N LYS A 20 5.34 10.73 11.73
CA LYS A 20 4.90 11.79 12.65
C LYS A 20 3.93 12.69 11.90
N ASN A 21 2.64 12.66 12.26
CA ASN A 21 1.70 13.66 11.75
C ASN A 21 2.07 15.04 12.28
N LYS A 22 1.64 16.10 11.57
CA LYS A 22 1.87 17.49 11.99
C LYS A 22 1.31 17.79 13.38
N ASN A 23 0.19 17.16 13.74
CA ASN A 23 -0.52 17.39 14.98
C ASN A 23 -0.12 16.40 16.08
N GLU A 24 0.82 15.48 15.82
CA GLU A 24 1.30 14.51 16.80
C GLU A 24 2.64 14.95 17.38
N THR A 25 2.84 14.73 18.68
CA THR A 25 4.10 15.06 19.37
C THR A 25 5.19 14.03 19.05
N LYS A 26 4.82 12.77 18.86
CA LYS A 26 5.71 11.63 18.59
C LYS A 26 5.38 10.96 17.26
N GLY A 27 6.37 10.29 16.67
CA GLY A 27 6.14 9.42 15.51
C GLY A 27 5.50 8.11 15.94
N ILE A 28 4.55 7.61 15.15
CA ILE A 28 3.82 6.37 15.39
C ILE A 28 4.23 5.35 14.34
N LYS A 29 4.50 4.10 14.76
CA LYS A 29 4.74 3.00 13.82
C LYS A 29 3.43 2.66 13.09
N ARG A 30 3.51 2.58 11.76
CA ARG A 30 2.42 2.23 10.85
C ARG A 30 2.84 1.02 10.03
N THR A 31 1.90 0.14 9.74
CA THR A 31 2.05 -0.95 8.77
C THR A 31 1.05 -0.73 7.66
N VAL A 32 1.53 -0.64 6.43
CA VAL A 32 0.76 -0.13 5.28
C VAL A 32 1.03 -0.97 4.04
N LEU A 33 -0.03 -1.45 3.38
CA LEU A 33 0.04 -1.98 2.03
C LEU A 33 0.27 -0.81 1.05
N CYS A 34 1.39 -0.84 0.33
CA CYS A 34 1.76 0.17 -0.64
C CYS A 34 0.83 0.10 -1.86
N LEU A 35 0.15 1.21 -2.17
CA LEU A 35 -0.58 1.36 -3.44
C LEU A 35 0.20 2.23 -4.43
N SER A 36 0.89 3.25 -3.92
CA SER A 36 1.77 4.08 -4.74
C SER A 36 2.89 4.63 -3.88
N LYS A 37 4.13 4.32 -4.28
CA LYS A 37 5.33 4.80 -3.58
C LYS A 37 5.50 6.32 -3.67
N ARG A 38 5.07 6.90 -4.80
CA ARG A 38 5.27 8.33 -5.12
C ARG A 38 4.10 8.90 -5.93
N HIS A 39 3.09 9.37 -5.23
CA HIS A 39 1.94 10.03 -5.82
C HIS A 39 2.11 11.57 -5.87
N PRO A 40 2.06 12.21 -7.04
CA PRO A 40 2.14 13.66 -7.17
C PRO A 40 0.83 14.33 -6.71
N TYR A 41 0.94 15.36 -5.88
CA TYR A 41 -0.16 16.21 -5.46
C TYR A 41 0.20 17.68 -5.67
N ARG A 42 -0.58 18.36 -6.52
CA ARG A 42 -0.43 19.79 -6.77
C ARG A 42 -1.30 20.57 -5.79
N LYS A 43 -0.65 21.39 -4.95
CA LYS A 43 -1.34 22.29 -4.02
C LYS A 43 -2.05 23.42 -4.77
N LYS A 44 -3.01 24.06 -4.11
CA LYS A 44 -3.72 25.25 -4.63
C LYS A 44 -2.76 26.37 -5.06
N ASN A 45 -1.62 26.50 -4.40
CA ASN A 45 -0.57 27.48 -4.75
C ASN A 45 0.39 27.02 -5.86
N GLY A 46 0.03 25.99 -6.64
CA GLY A 46 0.81 25.47 -7.74
C GLY A 46 2.00 24.57 -7.35
N ARG A 47 2.40 24.52 -6.08
CA ARG A 47 3.54 23.70 -5.62
C ARG A 47 3.23 22.21 -5.69
N LEU A 48 4.16 21.45 -6.27
CA LEU A 48 4.10 19.99 -6.31
C LEU A 48 4.63 19.39 -5.00
N THR A 49 3.95 18.38 -4.48
CA THR A 49 4.37 17.61 -3.30
C THR A 49 4.08 16.13 -3.57
N TYR A 50 4.91 15.24 -3.04
CA TYR A 50 4.74 13.80 -3.24
C TYR A 50 4.24 13.13 -1.97
N PHE A 51 3.37 12.15 -2.15
CA PHE A 51 2.80 11.34 -1.08
C PHE A 51 3.08 9.87 -1.32
N PHE A 52 3.35 9.14 -0.24
CA PHE A 52 3.21 7.69 -0.19
C PHE A 52 1.73 7.39 0.10
N VAL A 53 1.13 6.51 -0.69
CA VAL A 53 -0.31 6.19 -0.61
C VAL A 53 -0.47 4.70 -0.34
N GLY A 54 -1.31 4.35 0.62
CA GLY A 54 -1.53 2.95 0.95
C GLY A 54 -2.73 2.70 1.87
N LEU A 55 -2.97 1.40 2.09
CA LEU A 55 -3.98 0.92 3.02
C LEU A 55 -3.31 0.60 4.35
N GLN A 56 -3.65 1.36 5.39
CA GLN A 56 -3.11 1.20 6.73
C GLN A 56 -3.73 -0.04 7.39
N LEU A 57 -2.93 -1.09 7.54
CA LEU A 57 -3.35 -2.36 8.11
C LEU A 57 -3.26 -2.35 9.64
N ASP A 58 -2.27 -1.64 10.16
CA ASP A 58 -2.03 -1.57 11.59
C ASP A 58 -1.32 -0.27 12.01
N THR A 59 -1.50 0.13 13.26
CA THR A 59 -0.71 1.17 13.91
C THR A 59 -0.39 0.79 15.34
N ALA A 60 0.68 1.34 15.91
CA ALA A 60 1.00 1.10 17.32
C ALA A 60 -0.08 1.54 18.34
N VAL A 61 -1.14 2.24 17.90
CA VAL A 61 -2.20 2.80 18.77
C VAL A 61 -3.60 2.30 18.43
N SER A 62 -3.79 1.61 17.31
CA SER A 62 -5.09 1.10 16.86
C SER A 62 -5.03 -0.40 16.68
N ARG A 63 -6.14 -1.10 16.87
CA ARG A 63 -6.18 -2.55 16.60
C ARG A 63 -5.84 -2.83 15.12
N PRO A 64 -5.06 -3.88 14.83
CA PRO A 64 -4.84 -4.35 13.47
C PRO A 64 -6.17 -4.67 12.76
N ILE A 65 -6.17 -4.59 11.43
CA ILE A 65 -7.24 -5.16 10.62
C ILE A 65 -7.38 -6.66 10.93
N THR A 66 -8.61 -7.15 11.08
CA THR A 66 -8.84 -8.59 11.34
C THR A 66 -8.57 -9.40 10.07
N ALA A 67 -8.12 -10.65 10.22
CA ALA A 67 -7.84 -11.56 9.10
C ALA A 67 -9.00 -11.63 8.10
N SER A 68 -10.25 -11.75 8.58
CA SER A 68 -11.46 -11.76 7.74
C SER A 68 -11.67 -10.49 6.92
N LYS A 69 -11.36 -9.32 7.49
CA LYS A 69 -11.48 -8.04 6.79
C LYS A 69 -10.39 -7.92 5.74
N PHE A 70 -9.18 -8.35 6.08
CA PHE A 70 -8.08 -8.36 5.13
C PHE A 70 -8.33 -9.35 3.98
N GLN A 71 -8.87 -10.53 4.26
CA GLN A 71 -9.25 -11.49 3.23
C GLN A 71 -10.27 -10.88 2.26
N SER A 72 -11.33 -10.26 2.79
CA SER A 72 -12.32 -9.57 1.96
C SER A 72 -11.72 -8.42 1.14
N LEU A 73 -10.71 -7.72 1.68
CA LEU A 73 -9.95 -6.71 0.94
C LEU A 73 -9.19 -7.35 -0.22
N ILE A 74 -8.45 -8.44 0.03
CA ILE A 74 -7.67 -9.13 -1.00
C ILE A 74 -8.57 -9.76 -2.05
N GLU A 75 -9.68 -10.40 -1.68
CA GLU A 75 -10.65 -10.97 -2.63
C GLU A 75 -11.22 -9.90 -3.56
N GLN A 76 -11.59 -8.73 -3.03
CA GLN A 76 -12.02 -7.59 -3.85
C GLN A 76 -10.90 -7.09 -4.76
N PHE A 77 -9.65 -7.15 -4.29
CA PHE A 77 -8.45 -6.74 -5.02
C PHE A 77 -8.05 -7.72 -6.14
N GLY A 78 -8.13 -9.03 -5.87
CA GLY A 78 -7.90 -10.09 -6.85
C GLY A 78 -9.03 -10.18 -7.87
N GLY A 79 -10.28 -9.98 -7.44
CA GLY A 79 -11.43 -9.84 -8.35
C GLY A 79 -11.26 -8.66 -9.33
N LEU A 80 -10.72 -7.54 -8.84
CA LEU A 80 -10.39 -6.38 -9.68
C LEU A 80 -9.30 -6.65 -10.72
N SER A 81 -8.32 -7.49 -10.39
CA SER A 81 -7.26 -7.85 -11.34
C SER A 81 -7.79 -8.76 -12.45
N LYS A 82 -8.69 -9.69 -12.09
CA LYS A 82 -9.37 -10.59 -13.04
C LYS A 82 -10.29 -9.85 -14.02
N ASP A 83 -11.06 -8.86 -13.57
CA ASP A 83 -12.09 -8.21 -14.40
C ASP A 83 -11.54 -7.20 -15.42
N LYS A 84 -10.33 -6.65 -15.19
CA LYS A 84 -9.81 -5.53 -16.00
C LYS A 84 -8.75 -5.88 -17.03
N ARG A 85 -8.36 -7.16 -17.22
CA ARG A 85 -7.08 -7.50 -17.86
C ARG A 85 -5.92 -6.67 -17.26
N ILE A 86 -5.98 -6.43 -15.96
CA ILE A 86 -4.78 -6.05 -15.21
C ILE A 86 -4.07 -7.39 -15.06
N THR A 87 -3.19 -7.69 -16.01
CA THR A 87 -2.29 -8.85 -15.92
C THR A 87 -1.50 -8.66 -14.61
N GLU A 88 -1.77 -9.53 -13.64
CA GLU A 88 -1.16 -9.61 -12.31
C GLU A 88 -1.54 -8.54 -11.26
N VAL A 89 -1.96 -9.02 -10.08
CA VAL A 89 -1.91 -8.26 -8.83
C VAL A 89 -0.43 -8.03 -8.48
N GLY A 90 0.16 -7.00 -9.06
CA GLY A 90 1.61 -6.80 -8.98
C GLY A 90 2.11 -5.79 -9.99
N ASN A 91 1.42 -5.69 -11.14
CA ASN A 91 1.70 -4.68 -12.14
C ASN A 91 1.01 -3.34 -11.81
N PHE A 92 1.28 -2.86 -10.61
CA PHE A 92 1.25 -1.43 -10.38
C PHE A 92 2.52 -0.90 -11.02
N GLU A 93 2.42 -0.33 -12.22
CA GLU A 93 3.52 0.49 -12.74
C GLU A 93 4.09 1.35 -11.60
N ASP A 94 5.41 1.56 -11.63
CA ASP A 94 6.21 2.31 -10.64
C ASP A 94 5.55 3.64 -10.19
N THR A 95 4.62 4.13 -11.01
CA THR A 95 3.54 5.05 -10.66
C THR A 95 2.17 4.58 -11.20
N MET A 96 1.33 3.97 -10.36
CA MET A 96 -0.09 3.76 -10.70
C MET A 96 -0.72 5.10 -11.13
N SER A 97 -1.36 5.14 -12.31
CA SER A 97 -1.90 6.40 -12.84
C SER A 97 -2.98 6.96 -11.92
N VAL A 98 -3.21 8.28 -12.00
CA VAL A 98 -4.30 8.92 -11.22
C VAL A 98 -5.66 8.30 -11.55
N SER A 99 -5.84 7.80 -12.78
CA SER A 99 -7.07 7.13 -13.22
C SER A 99 -7.24 5.77 -12.55
N ASP A 100 -6.18 4.99 -12.47
CA ASP A 100 -6.19 3.65 -11.89
C ASP A 100 -6.41 3.69 -10.38
N ILE A 101 -5.74 4.62 -9.68
CA ILE A 101 -5.99 4.86 -8.25
C ILE A 101 -7.44 5.30 -8.02
N ARG A 102 -8.01 6.15 -8.90
CA ARG A 102 -9.41 6.56 -8.79
C ARG A 102 -10.37 5.40 -9.02
N GLN A 103 -10.09 4.53 -9.98
CA GLN A 103 -10.95 3.38 -10.23
C GLN A 103 -10.86 2.36 -9.11
N LEU A 104 -9.64 2.07 -8.63
CA LEU A 104 -9.39 1.25 -7.45
C LEU A 104 -10.12 1.82 -6.24
N TYR A 105 -10.02 3.13 -6.02
CA TYR A 105 -10.75 3.82 -4.96
C TYR A 105 -12.26 3.69 -5.12
N LYS A 106 -12.81 3.82 -6.34
CA LYS A 106 -14.27 3.67 -6.57
C LYS A 106 -14.75 2.27 -6.24
N THR A 107 -14.02 1.24 -6.64
CA THR A 107 -14.42 -0.15 -6.38
C THR A 107 -14.25 -0.53 -4.92
N LEU A 108 -13.15 -0.10 -4.30
CA LEU A 108 -12.89 -0.35 -2.88
C LEU A 108 -13.52 0.71 -1.97
N LYS A 109 -14.30 1.65 -2.51
CA LYS A 109 -14.76 2.86 -1.81
C LYS A 109 -15.49 2.49 -0.54
N ASP A 110 -16.47 1.60 -0.65
CA ASP A 110 -17.32 1.21 0.46
C ASP A 110 -16.52 0.50 1.55
N PHE A 111 -15.56 -0.35 1.16
CA PHE A 111 -14.67 -1.02 2.10
C PHE A 111 -13.72 -0.02 2.79
N ILE A 112 -13.07 0.84 2.00
CA ILE A 112 -12.14 1.86 2.47
C ILE A 112 -12.81 2.86 3.39
N GLU A 113 -14.02 3.31 3.06
CA GLU A 113 -14.82 4.27 3.84
C GLU A 113 -15.35 3.62 5.12
N LYS A 114 -15.80 2.37 5.04
CA LYS A 114 -16.26 1.59 6.20
C LYS A 114 -15.16 1.37 7.23
N TYR A 115 -13.96 1.00 6.80
CA TYR A 115 -12.84 0.71 7.71
C TYR A 115 -11.90 1.89 7.94
N LYS A 116 -12.07 2.99 7.19
CA LYS A 116 -11.24 4.20 7.25
C LYS A 116 -9.75 3.87 7.22
N ILE A 117 -9.30 2.93 6.39
CA ILE A 117 -7.91 2.45 6.34
C ILE A 117 -7.05 3.14 5.28
N PHE A 118 -7.65 3.78 4.27
CA PHE A 118 -6.89 4.49 3.24
C PHE A 118 -6.19 5.71 3.83
N ARG A 119 -4.87 5.81 3.61
CA ARG A 119 -4.03 6.88 4.15
C ARG A 119 -3.04 7.38 3.11
N THR A 120 -2.79 8.68 3.19
CA THR A 120 -1.72 9.36 2.46
C THR A 120 -0.71 9.91 3.46
N TYR A 121 0.56 9.74 3.12
CA TYR A 121 1.69 10.11 3.97
C TYR A 121 2.60 11.02 3.18
N ASN A 122 3.02 12.15 3.77
CA ASN A 122 3.92 13.05 3.08
C ASN A 122 5.28 12.35 2.85
N LEU A 123 5.68 12.16 1.59
CA LEU A 123 6.85 11.36 1.27
C LEU A 123 8.16 11.97 1.83
N ARG A 124 8.23 13.30 1.97
CA ARG A 124 9.37 13.96 2.60
C ARG A 124 9.45 13.64 4.09
N GLU A 125 8.32 13.54 4.80
CA GLU A 125 8.32 13.13 6.21
C GLU A 125 8.61 11.63 6.39
N CYS A 126 8.10 10.79 5.48
CA CYS A 126 8.41 9.36 5.40
C CYS A 126 9.92 9.12 5.32
N ARG A 127 10.60 9.81 4.40
CA ARG A 127 12.05 9.66 4.13
C ARG A 127 12.97 10.07 5.28
N LYS A 128 12.47 10.76 6.31
CA LYS A 128 13.27 11.09 7.50
C LYS A 128 13.55 9.88 8.39
N ARG A 129 12.85 8.76 8.20
CA ARG A 129 12.94 7.56 9.02
C ARG A 129 13.06 6.33 8.13
N ARG A 130 13.58 5.25 8.72
CA ARG A 130 13.74 3.96 8.04
C ARG A 130 12.37 3.36 7.73
N VAL A 131 12.35 2.61 6.63
CA VAL A 131 11.22 1.79 6.19
C VAL A 131 11.67 0.34 6.15
N TYR A 132 10.80 -0.56 6.55
CA TYR A 132 11.05 -1.99 6.62
C TYR A 132 10.02 -2.72 5.77
N LEU A 133 10.47 -3.68 4.96
CA LEU A 133 9.58 -4.66 4.36
C LEU A 133 9.17 -5.63 5.46
N GLU A 134 7.87 -5.78 5.61
CA GLU A 134 7.32 -6.88 6.40
C GLU A 134 7.37 -8.15 5.55
N ASP A 135 7.67 -9.27 6.16
CA ASP A 135 7.87 -10.59 5.52
C ASP A 135 7.12 -11.71 6.26
N ASP A 136 6.66 -11.43 7.48
CA ASP A 136 5.95 -12.35 8.35
C ASP A 136 4.63 -11.70 8.82
N TYR A 137 3.61 -11.84 7.99
CA TYR A 137 2.29 -11.28 8.26
C TYR A 137 1.43 -12.26 9.07
N ARG A 138 1.82 -12.53 10.32
CA ARG A 138 1.14 -13.51 11.21
C ARG A 138 -0.36 -13.27 11.41
N TYR A 139 -0.84 -12.07 11.10
CA TYR A 139 -2.22 -11.65 11.28
C TYR A 139 -3.03 -11.62 9.99
N LEU A 140 -2.40 -11.92 8.84
CA LEU A 140 -3.02 -11.96 7.53
C LEU A 140 -3.18 -13.43 7.12
N PRO A 141 -4.28 -13.84 6.45
CA PRO A 141 -4.43 -15.19 5.93
C PRO A 141 -3.27 -15.50 4.98
N LYS A 142 -2.48 -16.54 5.31
CA LYS A 142 -1.27 -16.89 4.53
C LYS A 142 -1.60 -17.21 3.08
N GLU A 143 -2.70 -17.92 2.84
CA GLU A 143 -3.15 -18.33 1.49
C GLU A 143 -3.34 -17.12 0.55
N SER A 144 -4.06 -16.08 0.98
CA SER A 144 -4.28 -14.87 0.17
C SER A 144 -3.01 -14.02 -0.01
N MET A 145 -2.03 -14.19 0.87
CA MET A 145 -0.73 -13.51 0.79
C MET A 145 0.23 -14.28 -0.11
N ASP A 146 0.21 -15.60 -0.07
CA ASP A 146 1.00 -16.47 -0.94
C ASP A 146 0.57 -16.29 -2.40
N ASP A 147 -0.73 -16.16 -2.68
CA ASP A 147 -1.23 -15.78 -4.01
C ASP A 147 -0.66 -14.42 -4.47
N LEU A 148 -0.71 -13.41 -3.59
CA LEU A 148 -0.22 -12.05 -3.89
C LEU A 148 1.31 -11.99 -4.03
N LEU A 149 2.04 -12.88 -3.34
CA LEU A 149 3.50 -13.01 -3.43
C LEU A 149 3.93 -13.82 -4.66
N LEU A 150 3.21 -14.88 -4.99
CA LEU A 150 3.40 -15.68 -6.22
C LEU A 150 3.13 -14.82 -7.45
N GLU A 151 2.07 -14.01 -7.45
CA GLU A 151 1.78 -13.05 -8.53
C GLU A 151 2.87 -11.98 -8.65
N GLN A 152 3.49 -11.54 -7.53
CA GLN A 152 4.66 -10.66 -7.57
C GLN A 152 5.90 -11.34 -8.16
N GLN A 153 6.16 -12.61 -7.85
CA GLN A 153 7.31 -13.34 -8.37
C GLN A 153 7.18 -13.69 -9.86
N ILE A 154 5.98 -14.02 -10.33
CA ILE A 154 5.72 -14.31 -11.75
C ILE A 154 5.91 -13.05 -12.61
N SER A 155 5.44 -11.89 -12.14
CA SER A 155 5.62 -10.61 -12.84
C SER A 155 7.08 -10.14 -12.92
N GLU A 156 7.94 -10.51 -11.96
CA GLU A 156 9.38 -10.28 -12.01
C GLU A 156 10.08 -11.17 -13.06
N ILE A 157 9.56 -12.36 -13.37
CA ILE A 157 10.13 -13.32 -14.33
C ILE A 157 9.80 -12.92 -15.78
N ASP A 158 8.61 -12.41 -16.04
CA ASP A 158 8.16 -12.01 -17.39
C ASP A 158 8.88 -10.76 -17.96
N PHE A 159 9.71 -10.08 -17.15
CA PHE A 159 10.53 -8.94 -17.57
C PHE A 159 11.97 -9.31 -17.97
N GLU A 160 12.40 -10.57 -17.76
CA GLU A 160 13.75 -11.07 -18.08
C GLU A 160 13.83 -11.96 -19.35
N LEU A 161 12.74 -12.09 -20.11
CA LEU A 161 12.66 -12.83 -21.39
C LEU A 161 12.37 -11.91 -22.58
#